data_AF-A0A820J4Y7-F1
#
_entry.id   AF-A0A820J4Y7-F1
#
_cell.length_a   1.000
_cell.length_b   1.000
_cell.length_c   1.000
_cell.angle_alpha   90.00
_cell.angle_beta   90.00
_cell.angle_gamma   90.00
#
_symmetry.space_group_name_H-M   'P 1'
#
loop_
_entity.id
_entity.type
_entity.pdbx_description
1 polymer ?
#
loop_
_entity_poly.entity_id
_entity_poly.type
_entity_poly.pdbx_seq_one_letter_code
_entity_poly.pdbx_strand_id
1 'polypeptide(L)'
;LIHNLTSKEYANDIRLRINDDKTFGFEYYGGAWLDKLTTGTAHLSVIGLDGNAVALTSTINRFFGSTVLGPETDIIYNNQMDSFSTPNTTNRFGIPASPANYIAPGKRPVSSMAPLIIMEKHNQRIQQVLGGSGGTRITTAIA
;
A
#
# COMPACT_ATOMS: atom_id res chain seq x y z
N LEU A 1 -15.56 5.50 -8.60
CA LEU A 1 -14.40 4.57 -8.57
C LEU A 1 -14.38 3.75 -7.28
N ILE A 2 -14.21 4.37 -6.10
CA ILE A 2 -14.12 3.65 -4.81
C ILE A 2 -15.36 2.79 -4.50
N HIS A 3 -16.57 3.32 -4.70
CA HIS A 3 -17.82 2.55 -4.50
C HIS A 3 -17.90 1.26 -5.31
N ASN A 4 -17.25 1.22 -6.48
CA ASN A 4 -17.26 0.02 -7.33
C ASN A 4 -16.24 -1.01 -6.81
N LEU A 5 -15.04 -0.56 -6.43
CA LEU A 5 -13.95 -1.42 -5.95
C LEU A 5 -14.27 -2.16 -4.64
N THR A 6 -15.19 -1.66 -3.82
CA THR A 6 -15.64 -2.31 -2.58
C THR A 6 -17.01 -2.99 -2.71
N SER A 7 -17.62 -3.02 -3.90
CA SER A 7 -18.92 -3.65 -4.11
C SER A 7 -18.79 -5.17 -4.19
N LYS A 8 -19.82 -5.89 -3.73
CA LYS A 8 -19.84 -7.36 -3.76
C LYS A 8 -19.99 -7.87 -5.18
N GLU A 9 -20.74 -7.13 -5.99
CA GLU A 9 -21.02 -7.43 -7.39
C GLU A 9 -19.70 -7.41 -8.20
N TYR A 10 -18.93 -6.32 -8.09
CA TYR A 10 -17.63 -6.22 -8.74
C TYR A 10 -16.63 -7.27 -8.24
N ALA A 11 -16.60 -7.53 -6.92
CA ALA A 11 -15.76 -8.59 -6.37
C ALA A 11 -16.12 -9.97 -6.93
N ASN A 12 -17.42 -10.25 -7.11
CA ASN A 12 -17.89 -11.49 -7.71
C ASN A 12 -17.50 -11.60 -9.20
N ASP A 13 -17.61 -10.51 -9.96
CA ASP A 13 -17.19 -10.46 -11.36
C ASP A 13 -15.70 -10.76 -11.54
N ILE A 14 -14.85 -10.27 -10.63
CA ILE A 14 -13.41 -10.58 -10.62
C ILE A 14 -13.17 -12.03 -10.17
N ARG A 15 -13.87 -12.51 -9.14
CA ARG A 15 -13.76 -13.90 -8.66
C ARG A 15 -14.06 -14.91 -9.77
N LEU A 16 -15.06 -14.65 -10.61
CA LEU A 16 -15.42 -15.53 -11.73
C LEU A 16 -14.32 -15.66 -12.80
N ARG A 17 -13.31 -14.79 -12.78
CA ARG A 17 -12.13 -14.88 -13.66
C ARG A 17 -11.01 -15.73 -13.06
N ILE A 18 -11.09 -16.11 -11.80
CA ILE A 18 -10.10 -16.98 -11.16
C ILE A 18 -10.33 -18.40 -11.66
N ASN A 19 -9.26 -19.04 -12.12
CA ASN A 19 -9.28 -20.42 -12.60
C ASN A 19 -8.30 -21.23 -11.76
N ASP A 20 -8.77 -22.34 -11.17
CA ASP A 20 -7.97 -23.14 -10.24
C ASP A 20 -6.90 -23.98 -10.95
N ASP A 21 -7.05 -24.24 -12.26
CA ASP A 21 -6.14 -25.07 -13.05
C ASP A 21 -5.00 -24.27 -13.68
N LYS A 22 -5.15 -22.95 -13.86
CA LYS A 22 -4.15 -22.09 -14.49
C LYS A 22 -4.23 -20.63 -14.08
N THR A 23 -3.09 -19.95 -14.17
CA THR A 23 -2.99 -18.49 -14.07
C THR A 23 -2.87 -17.85 -15.46
N PHE A 24 -3.27 -16.58 -15.57
CA PHE A 24 -3.16 -15.78 -16.79
C PHE A 24 -2.18 -14.61 -16.57
N GLY A 25 -1.82 -13.91 -17.66
CA GLY A 25 -1.10 -12.64 -17.58
C GLY A 25 -1.88 -11.58 -16.79
N PHE A 26 -1.18 -10.57 -16.27
CA PHE A 26 -1.80 -9.54 -15.44
C PHE A 26 -2.88 -8.74 -16.19
N GLU A 27 -2.78 -8.64 -17.52
CA GLU A 27 -3.73 -7.96 -18.40
C GLU A 27 -5.12 -8.60 -18.35
N TYR A 28 -5.17 -9.93 -18.22
CA TYR A 28 -6.43 -10.68 -18.11
C TYR A 28 -7.25 -10.26 -16.87
N TYR A 29 -6.55 -9.96 -15.78
CA TYR A 29 -7.14 -9.50 -14.52
C TYR A 29 -7.37 -7.98 -14.47
N GLY A 30 -7.07 -7.25 -15.57
CA GLY A 30 -7.22 -5.80 -15.64
C GLY A 30 -6.07 -5.02 -15.00
N GLY A 31 -4.93 -5.66 -14.73
CA GLY A 31 -3.71 -4.98 -14.34
C GLY A 31 -3.24 -4.08 -15.48
N ALA A 32 -3.17 -2.77 -15.24
CA ALA A 32 -2.78 -1.80 -16.26
C ALA A 32 -1.53 -1.00 -15.88
N TRP A 33 -1.19 -0.95 -14.59
CA TRP A 33 -0.12 -0.13 -14.04
C TRP A 33 0.57 -0.91 -12.92
N LEU A 34 1.89 -0.80 -12.81
CA LEU A 34 2.66 -1.45 -11.75
C LEU A 34 3.22 -0.42 -10.78
N ASP A 35 3.14 -0.71 -9.49
CA ASP A 35 3.84 0.07 -8.46
C ASP A 35 5.29 -0.41 -8.29
N LYS A 36 6.21 0.53 -8.04
CA LYS A 36 7.61 0.22 -7.74
C LYS A 36 7.71 -0.54 -6.41
N LEU A 37 8.59 -1.54 -6.36
CA LEU A 37 8.93 -2.20 -5.12
C LEU A 37 9.65 -1.22 -4.18
N THR A 38 9.05 -0.93 -3.04
CA THR A 38 9.64 -0.11 -1.98
C THR A 38 9.95 -0.97 -0.75
N THR A 39 11.05 -0.68 -0.07
CA THR A 39 11.51 -1.42 1.12
C THR A 39 12.00 -0.44 2.17
N GLY A 40 11.30 -0.32 3.30
CA GLY A 40 11.67 0.60 4.38
C GLY A 40 10.47 1.11 5.16
N THR A 41 9.76 0.21 5.84
CA THR A 41 8.53 0.53 6.58
C THR A 41 8.59 -0.20 7.92
N ALA A 42 8.03 0.40 8.96
CA ALA A 42 7.82 -0.24 10.25
C ALA A 42 6.32 -0.21 10.57
N HIS A 43 5.85 -1.25 11.24
CA HIS A 43 4.49 -1.33 11.75
C HIS A 43 4.51 -1.67 13.24
N LEU A 44 3.61 -1.05 13.99
CA LEU A 44 3.42 -1.27 15.41
C LEU A 44 1.91 -1.43 15.69
N SER A 45 1.58 -2.48 16.44
CA SER A 45 0.24 -2.73 16.98
C SER A 45 0.26 -2.60 18.49
N VAL A 46 -0.70 -1.84 19.05
CA VAL A 46 -0.85 -1.66 20.51
C VAL A 46 -2.30 -1.91 20.90
N ILE A 47 -2.50 -2.64 22.00
CA ILE A 47 -3.77 -2.77 22.70
C ILE A 47 -3.55 -2.35 24.16
N GLY A 48 -4.27 -1.33 24.61
CA GLY A 48 -4.25 -0.82 25.96
C GLY A 48 -5.14 -1.64 26.91
N LEU A 49 -4.86 -1.54 28.22
CA LEU A 49 -5.64 -2.21 29.27
C LEU A 49 -7.08 -1.69 29.38
N ASP A 50 -7.30 -0.45 28.94
CA ASP A 50 -8.60 0.21 28.84
C ASP A 50 -9.38 -0.19 27.59
N GLY A 51 -8.84 -1.10 26.77
CA GLY A 51 -9.44 -1.53 25.51
C GLY A 51 -9.17 -0.60 24.33
N ASN A 52 -8.33 0.44 24.48
CA ASN A 52 -7.89 1.25 23.34
C ASN A 52 -6.97 0.45 22.41
N ALA A 53 -7.02 0.74 21.11
CA ALA A 53 -6.13 0.10 20.12
C ALA A 53 -5.51 1.12 19.17
N VAL A 54 -4.26 0.87 18.79
CA VAL A 54 -3.51 1.67 17.81
C VAL A 54 -2.83 0.75 16.82
N ALA A 55 -3.15 0.92 15.54
CA ALA A 55 -2.38 0.39 14.42
C ALA A 55 -1.57 1.53 13.79
N LEU A 56 -0.25 1.49 13.88
CA LEU A 56 0.65 2.54 13.40
C LEU A 56 1.58 1.97 12.34
N THR A 57 1.53 2.53 11.12
CA THR A 57 2.50 2.24 10.07
C THR A 57 3.27 3.51 9.74
N SER A 58 4.60 3.46 9.81
CA SER A 58 5.47 4.61 9.53
C SER A 58 6.63 4.22 8.61
N THR A 59 7.13 5.19 7.84
CA THR A 59 8.13 4.96 6.80
C THR A 59 8.88 6.24 6.47
N ILE A 60 10.14 6.10 6.05
CA ILE A 60 10.92 7.12 5.34
C ILE A 60 11.09 6.74 3.86
N ASN A 61 10.18 5.90 3.35
CA ASN A 61 10.20 5.17 2.09
C ASN A 61 11.25 4.04 2.01
N ARG A 62 12.46 4.31 1.51
CA ARG A 62 13.48 3.27 1.39
C ARG A 62 14.28 3.11 2.70
N PHE A 63 15.10 2.06 2.81
CA PHE A 63 16.09 1.96 3.90
C PHE A 63 16.96 3.23 3.93
N PHE A 64 17.06 3.86 5.10
CA PHE A 64 17.71 5.16 5.30
C PHE A 64 17.17 6.31 4.42
N GLY A 65 15.94 6.18 3.90
CA GLY A 65 15.24 7.22 3.16
C GLY A 65 16.02 7.75 1.96
N SER A 66 16.29 9.05 1.95
CA SER A 66 17.11 9.70 0.92
C SER A 66 18.61 9.52 1.11
N THR A 67 19.05 8.86 2.18
CA THR A 67 20.44 8.77 2.64
C THR A 67 21.07 10.13 2.99
N VAL A 68 20.25 11.17 3.12
CA VAL A 68 20.68 12.51 3.55
C VAL A 68 20.37 12.67 5.04
N LEU A 69 21.42 12.94 5.81
CA LEU A 69 21.35 13.31 7.22
C LEU A 69 21.29 14.84 7.34
N GLY A 70 20.33 15.36 8.09
CA GLY A 70 20.27 16.78 8.40
C GLY A 70 21.50 17.22 9.19
N PRO A 71 22.27 18.23 8.73
CA PRO A 71 23.58 18.57 9.31
C PRO A 71 23.52 19.10 10.74
N GLU A 72 22.36 19.61 11.16
CA GLU A 72 22.16 20.18 12.50
C GLU A 72 21.29 19.31 13.40
N THR A 73 20.44 18.46 12.82
CA THR A 73 19.42 17.72 13.57
C THR A 73 19.70 16.23 13.68
N ASP A 74 20.66 15.71 12.92
CA ASP A 74 20.93 14.27 12.77
C ASP A 74 19.67 13.46 12.38
N ILE A 75 18.69 14.11 11.74
CA ILE A 75 17.48 13.46 11.24
C ILE A 75 17.73 13.01 9.80
N ILE A 76 17.48 11.73 9.53
CA ILE A 76 17.51 11.18 8.17
C ILE A 76 16.25 11.62 7.43
N TYR A 77 16.41 12.21 6.24
CA TYR A 77 15.30 12.64 5.42
C TYR A 77 14.71 11.48 4.62
N ASN A 78 13.39 11.55 4.39
CA ASN A 78 12.70 10.56 3.57
C ASN A 78 12.98 10.78 2.08
N ASN A 79 12.72 9.76 1.26
CA ASN A 79 12.64 9.86 -0.19
C ASN A 79 11.26 9.48 -0.74
N GLN A 80 10.19 9.94 -0.09
CA GLN A 80 8.82 9.56 -0.43
C GLN A 80 8.39 9.97 -1.84
N MET A 81 9.04 11.00 -2.41
CA MET A 81 8.78 11.44 -3.78
C MET A 81 9.04 10.35 -4.84
N ASP A 82 9.85 9.33 -4.53
CA ASP A 82 10.07 8.16 -5.41
C ASP A 82 8.81 7.29 -5.60
N SER A 83 7.81 7.43 -4.72
CA SER A 83 6.52 6.75 -4.84
C SER A 83 5.60 7.36 -5.91
N PHE A 84 5.95 8.50 -6.51
CA PHE A 84 5.24 8.99 -7.70
C PHE A 84 5.59 8.17 -8.95
N SER A 85 4.60 8.00 -9.82
CA SER A 85 4.78 7.52 -11.17
C SER A 85 5.59 8.52 -11.99
N THR A 86 6.51 8.02 -12.82
CA THR A 86 7.28 8.86 -13.75
C THR A 86 6.64 8.82 -15.14
N PRO A 87 6.23 9.96 -15.72
CA PRO A 87 5.69 9.99 -17.08
C PRO A 87 6.64 9.35 -18.09
N ASN A 88 6.09 8.68 -19.10
CA ASN A 88 6.83 8.02 -20.18
C ASN A 88 7.80 6.93 -19.71
N THR A 89 7.56 6.33 -18.53
CA THR A 89 8.31 5.16 -18.08
C THR A 89 7.45 3.90 -18.17
N THR A 90 8.10 2.82 -18.58
CA THR A 90 7.52 1.49 -18.73
C THR A 90 8.45 0.50 -18.06
N ASN A 91 7.92 -0.46 -17.30
CA ASN A 91 8.73 -1.46 -16.63
C ASN A 91 9.23 -2.57 -17.59
N ARG A 92 9.99 -3.54 -17.07
CA ARG A 92 10.53 -4.69 -17.83
C ARG A 92 9.44 -5.58 -18.50
N PHE A 93 8.19 -5.48 -18.05
CA PHE A 93 7.05 -6.24 -18.56
C PHE A 93 6.17 -5.44 -19.53
N GLY A 94 6.60 -4.24 -19.94
CA GLY A 94 5.81 -3.42 -20.87
C GLY A 94 4.66 -2.64 -20.22
N ILE A 95 4.58 -2.62 -18.88
CA ILE A 95 3.51 -1.93 -18.16
C ILE A 95 3.87 -0.45 -17.95
N PRO A 96 3.06 0.49 -18.45
CA PRO A 96 3.32 1.92 -18.28
C PRO A 96 3.09 2.41 -16.85
N ALA A 97 3.49 3.65 -16.55
CA ALA A 97 3.30 4.28 -15.26
C ALA A 97 1.92 4.94 -15.10
N SER A 98 1.30 4.82 -13.92
CA SER A 98 -0.07 5.32 -13.67
C SER A 98 -0.15 6.85 -13.73
N PRO A 99 -0.94 7.45 -14.66
CA PRO A 99 -1.09 8.90 -14.75
C PRO A 99 -1.74 9.52 -13.52
N ALA A 100 -2.64 8.77 -12.85
CA ALA A 100 -3.30 9.20 -11.62
C ALA A 100 -2.30 9.47 -10.49
N ASN A 101 -1.10 8.88 -10.55
CA ASN A 101 -0.03 9.04 -9.57
C ASN A 101 1.19 9.79 -10.15
N TYR A 102 1.04 10.63 -11.20
CA TYR A 102 2.11 11.55 -11.59
C TYR A 102 2.33 12.65 -10.54
N ILE A 103 3.59 13.10 -10.45
CA ILE A 103 4.02 14.18 -9.56
C ILE A 103 3.34 15.52 -9.91
N ALA A 104 2.91 16.25 -8.89
CA ALA A 104 2.40 17.62 -9.03
C ALA A 104 2.66 18.42 -7.74
N PRO A 105 2.79 19.75 -7.80
CA PRO A 105 2.97 20.59 -6.61
C PRO A 105 1.85 20.35 -5.57
N GLY A 106 2.24 20.19 -4.30
CA GLY A 106 1.31 19.96 -3.18
C GLY A 106 0.62 18.58 -3.18
N LYS A 107 0.79 17.76 -4.22
CA LYS A 107 0.24 16.41 -4.27
C LYS A 107 1.03 15.47 -3.36
N ARG A 108 0.34 14.51 -2.75
CA ARG A 108 0.95 13.41 -1.99
C ARG A 108 1.05 12.16 -2.87
N PRO A 109 2.17 11.43 -2.84
CA PRO A 109 2.32 10.20 -3.61
C PRO A 109 1.46 9.08 -3.02
N VAL A 110 1.17 8.07 -3.84
CA VAL A 110 0.48 6.86 -3.39
C VAL A 110 1.29 6.12 -2.32
N SER A 111 0.59 5.44 -1.40
CA SER A 111 1.17 4.59 -0.38
C SER A 111 0.41 3.27 -0.30
N SER A 112 1.14 2.18 -0.12
CA SER A 112 0.58 0.84 0.15
C SER A 112 0.43 0.56 1.65
N MET A 113 0.73 1.53 2.52
CA MET A 113 0.51 1.37 3.96
C MET A 113 -0.97 1.14 4.25
N ALA A 114 -1.26 0.10 5.01
CA ALA A 114 -2.61 -0.25 5.42
C ALA A 114 -2.63 -0.68 6.91
N PRO A 115 -2.54 0.28 7.86
CA PRO A 115 -2.82 0.00 9.26
C PRO A 115 -4.31 -0.35 9.42
N LEU A 116 -4.62 -1.47 10.07
CA LEU A 116 -5.96 -2.04 10.15
C LEU A 116 -6.31 -2.45 11.58
N ILE A 117 -7.53 -2.13 12.00
CA ILE A 117 -8.15 -2.64 13.23
C ILE A 117 -9.40 -3.41 12.82
N ILE A 118 -9.47 -4.68 13.23
CA ILE A 118 -10.62 -5.55 12.97
C ILE A 118 -11.47 -5.60 14.23
N MET A 119 -12.77 -5.38 14.07
CA MET A 119 -13.72 -5.31 15.17
C MET A 119 -14.89 -6.26 14.92
N GLU A 120 -15.38 -6.86 16.00
CA GLU A 120 -16.64 -7.58 16.00
C GLU A 120 -17.79 -6.67 15.57
N LYS A 121 -18.61 -7.12 14.63
CA LYS A 121 -19.71 -6.29 14.11
C LYS A 121 -20.78 -6.00 15.16
N HIS A 122 -21.04 -6.94 16.07
CA HIS A 122 -22.18 -6.86 16.99
C HIS A 122 -21.90 -6.01 18.23
N ASN A 123 -20.72 -6.17 18.84
CA ASN A 123 -20.36 -5.52 20.10
C ASN A 123 -19.17 -4.56 19.96
N GLN A 124 -18.66 -4.37 18.74
CA GLN A 124 -17.52 -3.47 18.44
C GLN A 124 -16.25 -3.79 19.24
N ARG A 125 -16.12 -5.02 19.75
CA ARG A 125 -14.91 -5.44 20.44
C ARG A 125 -13.78 -5.61 19.43
N ILE A 126 -12.60 -5.08 19.75
CA ILE A 126 -11.39 -5.27 18.94
C ILE A 126 -11.04 -6.76 18.92
N GLN A 127 -10.97 -7.33 17.72
CA GLN A 127 -10.50 -8.70 17.49
C GLN A 127 -9.00 -8.72 17.18
N GLN A 128 -8.55 -7.80 16.32
CA GLN A 128 -7.18 -7.77 15.82
C GLN A 128 -6.72 -6.34 15.54
N VAL A 129 -5.43 -6.11 15.70
CA VAL A 129 -4.74 -4.86 15.35
C VAL A 129 -3.52 -5.27 14.53
N LEU A 130 -3.52 -4.95 13.25
CA LEU A 130 -2.52 -5.42 12.31
C LEU A 130 -2.19 -4.38 11.24
N GLY A 131 -1.20 -4.72 10.44
CA GLY A 131 -0.69 -3.96 9.33
C GLY A 131 0.58 -4.63 8.85
N GLY A 132 1.40 -3.92 8.09
CA GLY A 132 2.58 -4.54 7.49
C GLY A 132 3.69 -3.56 7.19
N SER A 133 4.86 -4.16 6.93
CA SER A 133 6.01 -3.52 6.32
C SER A 133 6.35 -4.20 5.00
N GLY A 134 7.03 -3.49 4.10
CA GLY A 134 7.47 -4.07 2.81
C GLY A 134 6.84 -3.44 1.56
N GLY A 135 6.36 -2.21 1.66
CA GLY A 135 5.91 -1.44 0.50
C GLY A 135 4.69 -2.06 -0.17
N THR A 136 4.78 -2.28 -1.48
CA THR A 136 3.68 -2.84 -2.30
C THR A 136 3.20 -4.22 -1.86
N ARG A 137 3.98 -4.93 -1.05
CA ARG A 137 3.59 -6.24 -0.48
C ARG A 137 2.66 -6.14 0.73
N ILE A 138 2.53 -4.96 1.34
CA ILE A 138 1.71 -4.78 2.55
C ILE A 138 0.27 -5.20 2.28
N THR A 139 -0.34 -4.71 1.19
CA THR A 139 -1.74 -5.00 0.86
C THR A 139 -2.02 -6.49 0.72
N THR A 140 -1.16 -7.24 0.03
CA THR A 140 -1.35 -8.69 -0.13
C THR A 140 -1.01 -9.48 1.12
N ALA A 141 -0.14 -8.96 2.00
CA ALA A 141 0.23 -9.63 3.24
C ALA A 141 -0.84 -9.55 4.33
N ILE A 142 -1.75 -8.56 4.26
CA ILE A 142 -2.80 -8.35 5.25
C ILE A 142 -4.22 -8.65 4.74
N ALA A 143 -4.35 -9.02 3.47
CA ALA A 143 -5.62 -9.40 2.83
C ALA A 143 -6.00 -10.83 3.23
#